data_AF-A0A662BFB7-F1
#
_entry.id   AF-A0A662BFB7-F1
#
_cell.length_a   1.000
_cell.length_b   1.000
_cell.length_c   1.000
_cell.angle_alpha   90.00
_cell.angle_beta   90.00
_cell.angle_gamma   90.00
#
_symmetry.space_group_name_H-M   'P 1'
#
loop_
_entity.id
_entity.type
_entity.pdbx_description
1 polymer ?
#
loop_
_entity_poly.entity_id
_entity_poly.type
_entity_poly.pdbx_seq_one_letter_code
_entity_poly.pdbx_strand_id
1 'polypeptide(L)'
;MKLKLIILVFLSAFLSPSCEEFSLETDNYIYDQPFPAEVELELPSAISSDEFLKSLKVLSGRGIHNYLRNFVYIGDEISGIINSTYQRIIAIDVEGISEYSYTGLDGNTKHVSVKESVNLDNMHWDYYMEIYDDTFSNLALQVLWNENTPEQIIILKPNSLNHYRMEDHPDAMVVFEYLSEVSASPYESSVYIGMSGLTISEQNPYAPDNIKLFFGVNNQIIDFIGSSNNPNVTLYDTSVKGKNWSFRGKADLAKNLAVTELALTRTELKNTENMMVDFALKKVILQELRNEYNYDGFSDEEILAEKDIDILAIESPSYFNSEGFYTSGKDVPAEYIHLRDFNNLIPFIPFELKDYEVAFISFVE
;
A
#
# COMPACT_ATOMS: atom_id res chain seq x y z
N MET A 1 1.69 -14.20 7.28
CA MET A 1 2.89 -15.01 6.93
C MET A 1 3.24 -14.92 5.44
N LYS A 2 2.27 -14.93 4.51
CA LYS A 2 2.56 -14.89 3.05
C LYS A 2 2.92 -13.51 2.47
N LEU A 3 2.48 -12.41 3.09
CA LEU A 3 2.83 -11.05 2.63
C LEU A 3 4.28 -10.63 2.97
N LYS A 4 4.79 -11.06 4.13
CA LYS A 4 6.24 -10.98 4.44
C LYS A 4 7.07 -11.78 3.44
N LEU A 5 6.51 -12.85 2.85
CA LEU A 5 7.20 -13.59 1.79
C LEU A 5 7.29 -12.74 0.52
N ILE A 6 6.22 -12.05 0.10
CA ILE A 6 6.21 -11.09 -1.03
C ILE A 6 7.36 -10.08 -0.87
N ILE A 7 7.45 -9.43 0.29
CA ILE A 7 8.51 -8.46 0.62
C ILE A 7 9.91 -9.11 0.61
N LEU A 8 10.07 -10.31 1.19
CA LEU A 8 11.33 -11.05 1.21
C LEU A 8 11.75 -11.59 -0.17
N VAL A 9 10.80 -11.81 -1.10
CA VAL A 9 11.06 -12.18 -2.50
C VAL A 9 11.86 -11.07 -3.17
N PHE A 10 11.40 -9.82 -3.04
CA PHE A 10 12.05 -8.66 -3.63
C PHE A 10 13.50 -8.53 -3.19
N LEU A 11 13.77 -8.51 -1.89
CA LEU A 11 15.15 -8.35 -1.40
C LEU A 11 16.09 -9.43 -1.92
N SER A 12 15.60 -10.66 -2.09
CA SER A 12 16.43 -11.77 -2.54
C SER A 12 16.62 -11.81 -4.06
N ALA A 13 15.60 -11.41 -4.84
CA ALA A 13 15.58 -11.51 -6.31
C ALA A 13 16.79 -10.83 -6.99
N PHE A 14 17.38 -9.86 -6.29
CA PHE A 14 18.49 -9.03 -6.75
C PHE A 14 19.87 -9.43 -6.18
N LEU A 15 19.99 -10.51 -5.41
CA LEU A 15 21.22 -10.88 -4.67
C LEU A 15 22.02 -12.07 -5.24
N SER A 16 21.82 -12.47 -6.50
CA SER A 16 22.64 -13.54 -7.10
C SER A 16 23.38 -13.08 -8.35
N PRO A 17 24.69 -12.79 -8.25
CA PRO A 17 25.56 -12.72 -9.41
C PRO A 17 25.98 -14.13 -9.83
N SER A 18 25.56 -14.59 -11.00
CA SER A 18 26.20 -15.68 -11.74
C SER A 18 25.88 -15.49 -13.23
N CYS A 19 26.78 -15.41 -14.21
CA CYS A 19 28.23 -15.56 -14.40
C CYS A 19 28.43 -15.06 -15.87
N GLU A 20 29.30 -14.14 -16.29
CA GLU A 20 30.77 -14.01 -16.28
C GLU A 20 31.14 -12.50 -16.23
N GLU A 21 32.15 -12.12 -15.42
CA GLU A 21 32.77 -10.76 -15.35
C GLU A 21 31.84 -9.54 -15.25
N PHE A 22 30.81 -9.59 -14.39
CA PHE A 22 30.22 -8.35 -13.84
C PHE A 22 30.28 -8.39 -12.31
N SER A 23 31.44 -7.99 -11.76
CA SER A 23 31.58 -7.71 -10.33
C SER A 23 31.08 -6.30 -10.07
N LEU A 24 29.80 -6.14 -9.78
CA LEU A 24 29.36 -4.99 -9.01
C LEU A 24 29.86 -5.23 -7.57
N GLU A 25 31.12 -4.87 -7.33
CA GLU A 25 31.57 -4.59 -5.97
C GLU A 25 30.67 -3.45 -5.47
N THR A 26 29.73 -3.78 -4.60
CA THR A 26 28.86 -2.81 -3.89
C THR A 26 29.66 -1.97 -2.87
N ASP A 27 30.96 -1.78 -3.10
CA ASP A 27 31.84 -0.96 -2.29
C ASP A 27 31.55 0.50 -2.63
N ASN A 28 30.62 1.11 -1.86
CA ASN A 28 30.47 2.56 -1.70
C ASN A 28 30.76 3.40 -2.95
N TYR A 29 30.09 3.11 -4.07
CA TYR A 29 30.01 4.07 -5.16
C TYR A 29 29.12 5.23 -4.70
N ILE A 30 29.76 6.23 -4.09
CA ILE A 30 29.20 7.57 -4.00
C ILE A 30 29.21 8.09 -5.44
N TYR A 31 28.12 7.92 -6.16
CA TYR A 31 27.97 8.54 -7.46
C TYR A 31 27.93 10.07 -7.25
N ASP A 32 28.92 10.77 -7.80
CA ASP A 32 29.01 12.24 -7.86
C ASP A 32 27.96 12.86 -8.82
N GLN A 33 27.08 12.03 -9.40
CA GLN A 33 25.97 12.46 -10.24
C GLN A 33 24.78 12.87 -9.36
N PRO A 34 24.08 13.97 -9.68
CA PRO A 34 22.93 14.46 -8.93
C PRO A 34 21.71 13.59 -9.24
N PHE A 35 21.77 12.28 -8.98
CA PHE A 35 20.56 11.48 -8.96
C PHE A 35 19.71 11.98 -7.79
N PRO A 36 18.40 12.15 -8.02
CA PRO A 36 17.53 12.77 -7.05
C PRO A 36 17.49 11.97 -5.74
N ALA A 37 17.20 12.68 -4.65
CA ALA A 37 17.25 12.19 -3.27
C ALA A 37 16.49 10.88 -3.07
N GLU A 38 16.89 10.11 -2.04
CA GLU A 38 16.25 8.85 -1.64
C GLU A 38 14.72 8.91 -1.77
N VAL A 39 14.16 8.02 -2.59
CA VAL A 39 12.72 7.88 -2.77
C VAL A 39 12.20 6.93 -1.70
N GLU A 40 12.20 7.38 -0.45
CA GLU A 40 11.73 6.61 0.69
C GLU A 40 10.57 7.32 1.37
N LEU A 41 9.48 6.57 1.57
CA LEU A 41 8.36 7.00 2.39
C LEU A 41 8.61 6.46 3.79
N GLU A 42 9.09 7.31 4.69
CA GLU A 42 9.18 6.96 6.10
C GLU A 42 7.81 7.12 6.76
N LEU A 43 7.30 6.11 7.46
CA LEU A 43 6.06 6.19 8.22
C LEU A 43 6.32 5.94 9.72
N PRO A 44 5.64 6.65 10.64
CA PRO A 44 5.84 6.45 12.06
C PRO A 44 5.27 5.08 12.50
N SER A 45 5.96 4.41 13.42
CA SER A 45 5.55 3.09 13.94
C SER A 45 4.18 3.09 14.62
N ALA A 46 3.69 4.28 15.00
CA ALA A 46 2.32 4.46 15.45
C ALA A 46 1.28 3.92 14.47
N ILE A 47 1.51 4.14 13.17
CA ILE A 47 0.57 3.75 12.11
C ILE A 47 1.10 2.68 11.17
N SER A 48 2.41 2.51 11.07
CA SER A 48 3.06 1.44 10.31
C SER A 48 3.53 0.33 11.25
N SER A 49 3.05 -0.90 11.07
CA SER A 49 3.41 -2.04 11.92
C SER A 49 3.33 -3.38 11.20
N ASP A 50 4.32 -4.23 11.46
CA ASP A 50 4.44 -5.59 10.93
C ASP A 50 3.73 -6.66 11.79
N GLU A 51 3.05 -6.24 12.86
CA GLU A 51 2.22 -7.09 13.71
C GLU A 51 0.95 -7.58 12.99
N PHE A 52 1.10 -8.66 12.23
CA PHE A 52 -0.02 -9.35 11.60
C PHE A 52 -0.84 -10.13 12.63
N LEU A 53 -2.16 -9.89 12.65
CA LEU A 53 -3.09 -10.70 13.43
C LEU A 53 -3.17 -12.12 12.86
N LYS A 54 -3.16 -13.13 13.75
CA LYS A 54 -3.54 -14.50 13.39
C LYS A 54 -5.04 -14.51 13.05
N SER A 55 -5.47 -15.35 12.09
CA SER A 55 -6.86 -15.45 11.63
C SER A 55 -7.83 -15.59 12.81
N LEU A 56 -8.54 -14.52 13.14
CA LEU A 56 -9.60 -14.53 14.16
C LEU A 56 -10.94 -14.72 13.46
N LYS A 57 -11.85 -15.46 14.12
CA LYS A 57 -13.20 -15.72 13.60
C LYS A 57 -14.07 -14.45 13.60
N VAL A 58 -13.82 -13.52 14.52
CA VAL A 58 -14.44 -12.19 14.62
C VAL A 58 -13.36 -11.21 15.09
N LEU A 59 -13.23 -10.04 14.45
CA LEU A 59 -12.28 -9.02 14.87
C LEU A 59 -12.87 -8.13 15.96
N SER A 60 -12.06 -7.84 16.99
CA SER A 60 -12.34 -6.74 17.92
C SER A 60 -12.05 -5.39 17.25
N GLY A 61 -12.55 -4.29 17.81
CA GLY A 61 -12.24 -2.93 17.31
C GLY A 61 -10.73 -2.66 17.21
N ARG A 62 -9.97 -3.04 18.25
CA ARG A 62 -8.49 -3.01 18.21
C ARG A 62 -7.92 -3.87 17.09
N GLY A 63 -8.52 -5.04 16.85
CA GLY A 63 -8.13 -5.91 15.74
C GLY A 63 -8.30 -5.22 14.38
N ILE A 64 -9.40 -4.51 14.19
CA ILE A 64 -9.70 -3.75 12.97
C ILE A 64 -8.69 -2.61 12.76
N HIS A 65 -8.28 -1.90 13.81
CA HIS A 65 -7.22 -0.90 13.73
C HIS A 65 -5.85 -1.50 13.40
N ASN A 66 -5.53 -2.70 13.90
CA ASN A 66 -4.30 -3.38 13.51
C ASN A 66 -4.31 -3.80 12.03
N TYR A 67 -5.46 -4.14 11.43
CA TYR A 67 -5.53 -4.34 9.98
C TYR A 67 -5.21 -3.07 9.20
N LEU A 68 -5.73 -1.91 9.63
CA LEU A 68 -5.37 -0.62 9.05
C LEU A 68 -3.86 -0.38 9.12
N ARG A 69 -3.23 -0.63 10.28
CA ARG A 69 -1.77 -0.48 10.44
C ARG A 69 -0.97 -1.40 9.52
N ASN A 70 -1.45 -2.63 9.32
CA ASN A 70 -0.86 -3.56 8.37
C ASN A 70 -0.98 -3.06 6.91
N PHE A 71 -2.10 -2.43 6.52
CA PHE A 71 -2.21 -1.85 5.17
C PHE A 71 -1.24 -0.70 4.95
N VAL A 72 -1.08 0.17 5.95
CA VAL A 72 -0.11 1.27 5.91
C VAL A 72 1.33 0.73 5.84
N TYR A 73 1.64 -0.30 6.63
CA TYR A 73 2.94 -0.98 6.61
C TYR A 73 3.28 -1.62 5.25
N ILE A 74 2.30 -2.16 4.53
CA ILE A 74 2.54 -2.64 3.16
C ILE A 74 3.04 -1.50 2.27
N GLY A 75 2.48 -0.30 2.42
CA GLY A 75 2.94 0.87 1.68
C GLY A 75 4.39 1.23 1.99
N ASP A 76 4.72 1.29 3.28
CA ASP A 76 6.08 1.54 3.82
C ASP A 76 7.12 0.57 3.24
N GLU A 77 6.82 -0.72 3.25
CA GLU A 77 7.73 -1.76 2.74
C GLU A 77 7.89 -1.73 1.21
N ILE A 78 6.81 -1.41 0.49
CA ILE A 78 6.86 -1.26 -0.97
C ILE A 78 7.78 -0.09 -1.35
N SER A 79 7.73 1.04 -0.64
CA SER A 79 8.66 2.15 -0.89
C SER A 79 10.13 1.73 -0.72
N GLY A 80 10.46 0.98 0.34
CA GLY A 80 11.83 0.49 0.54
C GLY A 80 12.32 -0.42 -0.59
N ILE A 81 11.44 -1.30 -1.08
CA ILE A 81 11.72 -2.17 -2.25
C ILE A 81 11.99 -1.32 -3.50
N ILE A 82 11.16 -0.31 -3.73
CA ILE A 82 11.31 0.58 -4.87
C ILE A 82 12.60 1.39 -4.79
N ASN A 83 12.95 1.96 -3.64
CA ASN A 83 14.21 2.67 -3.45
C ASN A 83 15.40 1.75 -3.80
N SER A 84 15.39 0.49 -3.35
CA SER A 84 16.43 -0.48 -3.68
C SER A 84 16.50 -0.83 -5.18
N THR A 85 15.36 -0.81 -5.87
CA THR A 85 15.28 -1.02 -7.33
C THR A 85 15.86 0.19 -8.06
N TYR A 86 15.48 1.40 -7.64
CA TYR A 86 15.96 2.64 -8.20
C TYR A 86 17.48 2.79 -8.11
N GLN A 87 18.08 2.50 -6.96
CA GLN A 87 19.54 2.53 -6.78
C GLN A 87 20.29 1.62 -7.78
N ARG A 88 19.67 0.52 -8.22
CA ARG A 88 20.26 -0.37 -9.22
C ARG A 88 20.06 0.13 -10.64
N ILE A 89 18.94 0.79 -10.92
CA ILE A 89 18.70 1.46 -12.21
C ILE A 89 19.74 2.55 -12.42
N ILE A 90 20.01 3.35 -11.40
CA ILE A 90 21.08 4.36 -11.41
C ILE A 90 22.43 3.73 -11.81
N ALA A 91 22.78 2.57 -11.23
CA ALA A 91 24.03 1.90 -11.57
C ALA A 91 24.08 1.48 -13.05
N ILE A 92 22.97 0.99 -13.60
CA ILE A 92 22.85 0.58 -15.02
C ILE A 92 22.96 1.80 -15.96
N ASP A 93 22.29 2.90 -15.60
CA ASP A 93 22.27 4.15 -16.37
C ASP A 93 23.65 4.79 -16.46
N VAL A 94 24.37 4.88 -15.33
CA VAL A 94 25.75 5.40 -15.30
C VAL A 94 26.70 4.59 -16.20
N GLU A 95 26.43 3.31 -16.40
CA GLU A 95 27.23 2.43 -17.26
C GLU A 95 26.84 2.51 -18.75
N GLY A 96 25.76 3.22 -19.10
CA GLY A 96 25.28 3.40 -20.48
C GLY A 96 24.78 2.09 -21.11
N ILE A 97 24.28 1.17 -20.29
CA ILE A 97 23.81 -0.14 -20.74
C ILE A 97 22.37 0.00 -21.27
N SER A 98 22.19 -0.20 -22.56
CA SER A 98 20.86 -0.20 -23.20
C SER A 98 20.16 -1.56 -23.10
N GLU A 99 20.89 -2.67 -23.13
CA GLU A 99 20.31 -4.01 -23.02
C GLU A 99 21.29 -5.00 -22.37
N TYR A 100 20.78 -5.91 -21.53
CA TYR A 100 21.55 -7.04 -21.01
C TYR A 100 20.63 -8.18 -20.55
N SER A 101 21.19 -9.35 -20.26
CA SER A 101 20.45 -10.47 -19.67
C SER A 101 21.17 -11.01 -18.44
N TYR A 102 20.40 -11.47 -17.45
CA TYR A 102 20.92 -12.10 -16.23
C TYR A 102 20.09 -13.32 -15.84
N THR A 103 20.64 -14.20 -15.01
CA THR A 103 19.87 -15.32 -14.44
C THR A 103 19.20 -14.86 -13.15
N GLY A 104 17.87 -14.87 -13.12
CA GLY A 104 17.07 -14.54 -11.96
C GLY A 104 17.19 -15.58 -10.85
N LEU A 105 16.70 -15.24 -9.66
CA LEU A 105 16.69 -16.14 -8.51
C LEU A 105 15.88 -17.43 -8.69
N ASP A 106 14.92 -17.41 -9.61
CA ASP A 106 14.15 -18.57 -10.02
C ASP A 106 14.87 -19.42 -11.09
N GLY A 107 16.12 -19.08 -11.43
CA GLY A 107 16.92 -19.76 -12.44
C GLY A 107 16.55 -19.40 -13.87
N ASN A 108 15.54 -18.55 -14.07
CA ASN A 108 15.11 -18.11 -15.40
C ASN A 108 16.01 -17.00 -15.92
N THR A 109 16.20 -16.93 -17.23
CA THR A 109 16.82 -15.77 -17.87
C THR A 109 15.88 -14.58 -17.83
N LYS A 110 16.38 -13.43 -17.36
CA LYS A 110 15.71 -12.15 -17.33
C LYS A 110 16.44 -11.23 -18.31
N HIS A 111 15.71 -10.61 -19.23
CA HIS A 111 16.24 -9.65 -20.18
C HIS A 111 15.84 -8.24 -19.74
N VAL A 112 16.79 -7.32 -19.77
CA VAL A 112 16.61 -5.92 -19.42
C VAL A 112 16.83 -5.07 -20.66
N SER A 113 15.92 -4.13 -20.92
CA SER A 113 16.04 -3.14 -21.98
C SER A 113 15.75 -1.76 -21.42
N VAL A 114 16.58 -0.78 -21.79
CA VAL A 114 16.48 0.63 -21.42
C VAL A 114 16.35 1.46 -22.69
N LYS A 115 15.38 2.37 -22.71
CA LYS A 115 15.10 3.30 -23.81
C LYS A 115 15.12 4.72 -23.28
N GLU A 116 15.73 5.61 -24.03
CA GLU A 116 15.77 7.05 -23.74
C GLU A 116 14.58 7.77 -24.37
N SER A 117 14.20 8.90 -23.76
CA SER A 117 13.28 9.90 -24.32
C SER A 117 11.94 9.31 -24.77
N VAL A 118 11.18 8.73 -23.83
CA VAL A 118 9.84 8.20 -24.10
C VAL A 118 8.75 9.22 -23.77
N ASN A 119 7.58 9.06 -24.40
CA ASN A 119 6.41 9.89 -24.09
C ASN A 119 5.25 8.99 -23.66
N LEU A 120 4.62 9.34 -22.54
CA LEU A 120 3.45 8.66 -21.98
C LEU A 120 2.40 9.69 -21.57
N ASP A 121 1.17 9.60 -22.10
CA ASP A 121 0.06 10.49 -21.74
C ASP A 121 0.38 12.00 -21.84
N ASN A 122 1.21 12.38 -22.83
CA ASN A 122 1.75 13.72 -23.04
C ASN A 122 2.75 14.21 -21.98
N MET A 123 3.20 13.32 -21.10
CA MET A 123 4.35 13.52 -20.22
C MET A 123 5.60 12.93 -20.87
N HIS A 124 6.67 13.70 -20.82
CA HIS A 124 7.99 13.25 -21.26
C HIS A 124 8.69 12.56 -20.09
N TRP A 125 9.33 11.43 -20.37
CA TRP A 125 10.18 10.72 -19.43
C TRP A 125 11.57 10.55 -20.05
N ASP A 126 12.60 10.87 -19.29
CA ASP A 126 13.98 10.78 -19.77
C ASP A 126 14.34 9.32 -20.08
N TYR A 127 13.85 8.37 -19.27
CA TYR A 127 14.12 6.96 -19.45
C TYR A 127 12.93 6.05 -19.19
N TYR A 128 12.97 4.90 -19.85
CA TYR A 128 12.09 3.75 -19.64
C TYR A 128 12.92 2.48 -19.59
N MET A 129 12.69 1.65 -18.58
CA MET A 129 13.29 0.33 -18.45
C MET A 129 12.21 -0.73 -18.37
N GLU A 130 12.46 -1.86 -19.01
CA GLU A 130 11.67 -3.09 -18.85
C GLU A 130 12.55 -4.28 -18.48
N ILE A 131 12.02 -5.16 -17.62
CA ILE A 131 12.57 -6.48 -17.35
C ILE A 131 11.57 -7.52 -17.80
N TYR A 132 12.00 -8.41 -18.69
CA TYR A 132 11.22 -9.49 -19.27
C TYR A 132 11.75 -10.85 -18.80
N ASP A 133 10.87 -11.76 -18.41
CA ASP A 133 11.23 -13.16 -18.20
C ASP A 133 11.17 -13.89 -19.55
N ASP A 134 12.33 -14.18 -20.12
CA ASP A 134 12.47 -14.85 -21.42
C ASP A 134 11.91 -16.28 -21.39
N THR A 135 12.00 -16.94 -20.23
CA THR A 135 11.60 -18.35 -20.06
C THR A 135 10.09 -18.49 -20.22
N PHE A 136 9.35 -17.53 -19.69
CA PHE A 136 7.89 -17.52 -19.71
C PHE A 136 7.29 -16.51 -20.69
N SER A 137 8.13 -15.73 -21.37
CA SER A 137 7.71 -14.69 -22.29
C SER A 137 6.76 -13.67 -21.64
N ASN A 138 7.08 -13.23 -20.43
CA ASN A 138 6.24 -12.32 -19.64
C ASN A 138 7.02 -11.11 -19.15
N LEU A 139 6.42 -9.93 -19.30
CA LEU A 139 6.95 -8.70 -18.70
C LEU A 139 6.85 -8.80 -17.16
N ALA A 140 7.94 -8.44 -16.49
CA ALA A 140 8.08 -8.61 -15.05
C ALA A 140 8.17 -7.27 -14.32
N LEU A 141 8.77 -6.25 -14.94
CA LEU A 141 8.93 -4.93 -14.35
C LEU A 141 9.03 -3.86 -15.44
N GLN A 142 8.46 -2.69 -15.18
CA GLN A 142 8.60 -1.46 -15.94
C GLN A 142 8.95 -0.32 -15.00
N VAL A 143 9.86 0.55 -15.42
CA VAL A 143 10.22 1.76 -14.68
C VAL A 143 10.32 2.93 -15.64
N LEU A 144 9.70 4.05 -15.28
CA LEU A 144 9.90 5.35 -15.91
C LEU A 144 10.52 6.28 -14.88
N TRP A 145 11.54 7.05 -15.28
CA TRP A 145 12.18 8.04 -14.41
C TRP A 145 12.76 9.20 -15.22
N ASN A 146 13.07 10.28 -14.51
CA ASN A 146 13.72 11.47 -15.02
C ASN A 146 15.10 11.64 -14.37
N GLU A 147 16.07 12.21 -15.08
CA GLU A 147 17.43 12.44 -14.56
C GLU A 147 17.45 13.46 -13.43
N ASN A 148 16.66 14.51 -13.58
CA ASN A 148 16.78 15.73 -12.79
C ASN A 148 15.66 15.90 -11.77
N THR A 149 14.74 14.94 -11.67
CA THR A 149 13.63 14.97 -10.73
C THR A 149 13.41 13.57 -10.15
N PRO A 150 13.10 13.42 -8.84
CA PRO A 150 12.82 12.11 -8.24
C PRO A 150 11.51 11.46 -8.70
N GLU A 151 10.80 12.06 -9.65
CA GLU A 151 9.59 11.49 -10.22
C GLU A 151 9.86 10.13 -10.87
N GLN A 152 9.05 9.14 -10.50
CA GLN A 152 9.17 7.79 -11.04
C GLN A 152 7.85 7.04 -11.02
N ILE A 153 7.67 6.16 -12.00
CA ILE A 153 6.59 5.18 -12.05
C ILE A 153 7.22 3.81 -12.14
N ILE A 154 6.87 2.92 -11.22
CA ILE A 154 7.30 1.53 -11.22
C ILE A 154 6.08 0.63 -11.24
N ILE A 155 6.02 -0.25 -12.23
CA ILE A 155 4.99 -1.29 -12.35
C ILE A 155 5.70 -2.62 -12.37
N LEU A 156 5.20 -3.59 -11.60
CA LEU A 156 5.83 -4.89 -11.51
C LEU A 156 4.82 -6.01 -11.31
N LYS A 157 5.19 -7.19 -11.81
CA LYS A 157 4.48 -8.45 -11.61
C LYS A 157 5.41 -9.38 -10.81
N PRO A 158 5.26 -9.49 -9.48
CA PRO A 158 6.22 -10.20 -8.64
C PRO A 158 6.47 -11.65 -9.06
N ASN A 159 5.43 -12.34 -9.52
CA ASN A 159 5.55 -13.73 -9.98
C ASN A 159 6.46 -13.87 -11.21
N SER A 160 6.45 -12.90 -12.12
CA SER A 160 7.35 -12.90 -13.29
C SER A 160 8.79 -12.55 -12.92
N LEU A 161 9.01 -11.82 -11.81
CA LEU A 161 10.35 -11.62 -11.26
C LEU A 161 10.89 -12.87 -10.55
N ASN A 162 10.02 -13.61 -9.85
CA ASN A 162 10.38 -14.85 -9.17
C ASN A 162 9.17 -15.80 -9.00
N HIS A 163 9.15 -16.86 -9.82
CA HIS A 163 8.02 -17.79 -9.87
C HIS A 163 7.87 -18.65 -8.60
N TYR A 164 8.97 -18.98 -7.91
CA TYR A 164 8.91 -19.93 -6.78
C TYR A 164 8.36 -19.35 -5.50
N ARG A 165 8.47 -18.04 -5.33
CA ARG A 165 8.09 -17.39 -4.06
C ARG A 165 6.74 -16.69 -4.13
N MET A 166 6.16 -16.57 -5.34
CA MET A 166 4.89 -15.89 -5.61
C MET A 166 3.84 -16.81 -6.23
N GLU A 167 4.04 -18.12 -6.15
CA GLU A 167 3.11 -19.14 -6.70
C GLU A 167 1.68 -18.97 -6.15
N ASP A 168 1.53 -18.52 -4.90
CA ASP A 168 0.23 -18.25 -4.30
C ASP A 168 -0.49 -17.02 -4.88
N HIS A 169 0.24 -16.12 -5.55
CA HIS A 169 -0.25 -14.84 -6.08
C HIS A 169 0.28 -14.59 -7.51
N PRO A 170 -0.02 -15.48 -8.47
CA PRO A 170 0.59 -15.47 -9.80
C PRO A 170 0.20 -14.24 -10.64
N ASP A 171 -0.96 -13.67 -10.35
CA ASP A 171 -1.54 -12.52 -11.05
C ASP A 171 -1.38 -11.21 -10.29
N ALA A 172 -0.69 -11.22 -9.14
CA ALA A 172 -0.48 -10.00 -8.39
C ALA A 172 0.35 -9.00 -9.21
N MET A 173 -0.10 -7.75 -9.21
CA MET A 173 0.61 -6.64 -9.82
C MET A 173 0.65 -5.46 -8.84
N VAL A 174 1.74 -4.72 -8.87
CA VAL A 174 1.97 -3.55 -8.02
C VAL A 174 2.37 -2.39 -8.89
N VAL A 175 1.78 -1.22 -8.64
CA VAL A 175 2.21 0.07 -9.18
C VAL A 175 2.61 0.97 -8.02
N PHE A 176 3.71 1.69 -8.20
CA PHE A 176 4.22 2.70 -7.32
C PHE A 176 4.50 3.95 -8.15
N GLU A 177 3.91 5.07 -7.77
CA GLU A 177 4.14 6.37 -8.40
C GLU A 177 4.65 7.31 -7.34
N TYR A 178 5.84 7.85 -7.54
CA TYR A 178 6.40 8.91 -6.72
C TYR A 178 6.44 10.19 -7.54
N LEU A 179 5.91 11.26 -6.97
CA LEU A 179 5.89 12.58 -7.58
C LEU A 179 6.46 13.60 -6.59
N SER A 180 7.35 14.47 -7.04
CA SER A 180 7.96 15.53 -6.23
C SER A 180 7.65 16.90 -6.80
N GLU A 181 7.41 17.88 -5.93
CA GLU A 181 7.30 19.31 -6.32
C GLU A 181 6.38 19.57 -7.53
N VAL A 182 5.35 18.76 -7.73
CA VAL A 182 4.38 19.00 -8.80
C VAL A 182 3.74 20.36 -8.50
N SER A 183 3.90 21.31 -9.42
CA SER A 183 3.46 22.72 -9.24
C SER A 183 1.98 22.94 -8.85
N ALA A 184 1.18 21.87 -8.81
CA ALA A 184 -0.22 21.83 -8.39
C ALA A 184 -0.50 21.00 -7.10
N SER A 185 0.49 20.33 -6.53
CA SER A 185 0.35 19.51 -5.31
C SER A 185 0.59 20.34 -4.04
N PRO A 186 -0.21 20.15 -2.97
CA PRO A 186 0.07 20.79 -1.67
C PRO A 186 1.20 20.09 -0.89
N TYR A 187 1.79 19.04 -1.45
CA TYR A 187 2.81 18.20 -0.82
C TYR A 187 4.19 18.45 -1.44
N GLU A 188 5.24 18.34 -0.62
CA GLU A 188 6.63 18.38 -1.08
C GLU A 188 6.91 17.14 -1.94
N SER A 189 6.37 16.00 -1.54
CA SER A 189 6.32 14.77 -2.33
C SER A 189 5.04 14.00 -2.07
N SER A 190 4.69 13.12 -3.01
CA SER A 190 3.56 12.22 -2.84
C SER A 190 3.85 10.85 -3.43
N VAL A 191 3.31 9.83 -2.77
CA VAL A 191 3.41 8.43 -3.15
C VAL A 191 2.02 7.87 -3.36
N TYR A 192 1.80 7.27 -4.52
CA TYR A 192 0.62 6.46 -4.80
C TYR A 192 1.03 5.00 -4.97
N ILE A 193 0.28 4.10 -4.33
CA ILE A 193 0.53 2.67 -4.38
C ILE A 193 -0.77 1.98 -4.76
N GLY A 194 -0.70 1.13 -5.78
CA GLY A 194 -1.79 0.27 -6.19
C GLY A 194 -1.35 -1.18 -6.20
N MET A 195 -2.19 -2.07 -5.69
CA MET A 195 -2.02 -3.51 -5.79
C MET A 195 -3.30 -4.13 -6.32
N SER A 196 -3.18 -5.04 -7.28
CA SER A 196 -4.30 -5.81 -7.81
C SER A 196 -3.93 -7.27 -8.03
N GLY A 197 -4.93 -8.12 -8.25
CA GLY A 197 -4.72 -9.53 -8.59
C GLY A 197 -4.20 -10.38 -7.42
N LEU A 198 -4.37 -9.92 -6.17
CA LEU A 198 -4.01 -10.71 -5.00
C LEU A 198 -5.01 -11.88 -4.87
N THR A 199 -4.49 -13.11 -4.97
CA THR A 199 -5.28 -14.32 -4.72
C THR A 199 -5.97 -14.29 -3.36
N ILE A 200 -7.29 -14.45 -3.38
CA ILE A 200 -8.10 -14.55 -2.19
C ILE A 200 -8.13 -16.00 -1.73
N SER A 201 -7.85 -16.25 -0.45
CA SER A 201 -7.99 -17.58 0.14
C SER A 201 -9.25 -17.66 1.00
N GLU A 202 -10.03 -18.74 0.85
CA GLU A 202 -11.14 -19.03 1.77
C GLU A 202 -10.68 -19.23 3.22
N GLN A 203 -9.40 -19.62 3.42
CA GLN A 203 -8.82 -19.79 4.76
C GLN A 203 -8.49 -18.46 5.44
N ASN A 204 -8.45 -17.36 4.68
CA ASN A 204 -8.24 -16.01 5.20
C ASN A 204 -9.29 -15.06 4.63
N PRO A 205 -10.50 -14.99 5.22
CA PRO A 205 -11.58 -14.14 4.71
C PRO A 205 -11.23 -12.65 4.69
N TYR A 206 -10.23 -12.24 5.47
CA TYR A 206 -9.72 -10.87 5.54
C TYR A 206 -8.63 -10.55 4.52
N ALA A 207 -8.25 -11.49 3.65
CA ALA A 207 -7.33 -11.20 2.55
C ALA A 207 -7.98 -10.21 1.58
N PRO A 208 -7.29 -9.10 1.23
CA PRO A 208 -7.74 -8.25 0.15
C PRO A 208 -7.39 -8.84 -1.21
N ASP A 209 -8.17 -8.53 -2.24
CA ASP A 209 -7.78 -8.74 -3.65
C ASP A 209 -7.08 -7.50 -4.23
N ASN A 210 -7.54 -6.31 -3.84
CA ASN A 210 -7.04 -5.02 -4.31
C ASN A 210 -6.78 -4.05 -3.14
N ILE A 211 -5.73 -3.24 -3.28
CA ILE A 211 -5.35 -2.20 -2.32
C ILE A 211 -4.96 -0.94 -3.08
N LYS A 212 -5.42 0.23 -2.62
CA LYS A 212 -4.93 1.54 -3.06
C LYS A 212 -4.55 2.38 -1.86
N LEU A 213 -3.38 2.99 -1.90
CA LEU A 213 -2.85 3.87 -0.86
C LEU A 213 -2.33 5.16 -1.51
N PHE A 214 -2.44 6.25 -0.77
CA PHE A 214 -1.80 7.51 -1.10
C PHE A 214 -1.20 8.11 0.16
N PHE A 215 0.00 8.67 0.03
CA PHE A 215 0.73 9.37 1.07
C PHE A 215 1.23 10.70 0.50
N GLY A 216 0.80 11.81 1.08
CA GLY A 216 1.31 13.14 0.78
C GLY A 216 2.19 13.62 1.92
N VAL A 217 3.46 13.92 1.63
CA VAL A 217 4.45 14.34 2.62
C VAL A 217 4.61 15.85 2.57
N ASN A 218 4.50 16.49 3.72
CA ASN A 218 4.82 17.90 3.89
C ASN A 218 5.61 18.06 5.20
N ASN A 219 6.92 18.18 5.08
CA ASN A 219 7.86 18.18 6.18
C ASN A 219 7.68 16.92 7.06
N GLN A 220 7.32 17.07 8.33
CA GLN A 220 7.15 15.95 9.28
C GLN A 220 5.71 15.43 9.34
N ILE A 221 4.81 15.97 8.51
CA ILE A 221 3.40 15.58 8.48
C ILE A 221 3.12 14.78 7.22
N ILE A 222 2.50 13.62 7.43
CA ILE A 222 2.08 12.74 6.35
C ILE A 222 0.58 12.68 6.35
N ASP A 223 -0.03 13.15 5.27
CA ASP A 223 -1.44 12.96 4.99
C ASP A 223 -1.59 11.64 4.23
N PHE A 224 -2.50 10.78 4.65
CA PHE A 224 -2.69 9.50 3.97
C PHE A 224 -4.16 9.13 3.83
N ILE A 225 -4.45 8.45 2.72
CA ILE A 225 -5.73 7.80 2.46
C ILE A 225 -5.47 6.40 1.94
N GLY A 226 -6.43 5.52 2.14
CA GLY A 226 -6.33 4.18 1.61
C GLY A 226 -7.65 3.46 1.58
N SER A 227 -7.72 2.49 0.68
CA SER A 227 -8.83 1.55 0.60
C SER A 227 -8.31 0.16 0.27
N SER A 228 -8.85 -0.87 0.92
CA SER A 228 -8.68 -2.28 0.52
C SER A 228 -10.02 -2.89 0.18
N ASN A 229 -10.09 -3.78 -0.81
CA ASN A 229 -11.29 -4.56 -1.09
C ASN A 229 -11.11 -5.97 -0.53
N ASN A 230 -11.99 -6.38 0.40
CA ASN A 230 -11.91 -7.67 1.07
C ASN A 230 -13.24 -8.42 0.84
N PRO A 231 -13.37 -9.09 -0.32
CA PRO A 231 -14.65 -9.62 -0.79
C PRO A 231 -15.21 -10.78 0.05
N ASN A 232 -14.37 -11.40 0.89
CA ASN A 232 -14.76 -12.54 1.71
C ASN A 232 -15.02 -12.19 3.19
N VAL A 233 -14.87 -10.93 3.58
CA VAL A 233 -15.06 -10.53 4.98
C VAL A 233 -16.54 -10.59 5.35
N THR A 234 -16.78 -11.19 6.51
CA THR A 234 -17.99 -11.04 7.32
C THR A 234 -17.54 -10.63 8.73
N LEU A 235 -18.30 -9.79 9.44
CA LEU A 235 -18.00 -9.45 10.84
C LEU A 235 -18.95 -10.22 11.76
N TYR A 236 -20.17 -9.69 11.97
CA TYR A 236 -21.17 -10.31 12.83
C TYR A 236 -22.37 -10.83 12.03
N ASP A 237 -22.88 -10.03 11.09
CA ASP A 237 -23.98 -10.43 10.22
C ASP A 237 -23.43 -11.26 9.05
N THR A 238 -23.62 -12.58 9.12
CA THR A 238 -23.07 -13.51 8.12
C THR A 238 -23.77 -13.39 6.75
N SER A 239 -24.91 -12.69 6.67
CA SER A 239 -25.58 -12.40 5.41
C SER A 239 -24.92 -11.25 4.64
N VAL A 240 -24.12 -10.42 5.33
CA VAL A 240 -23.39 -9.29 4.74
C VAL A 240 -21.94 -9.67 4.48
N LYS A 241 -21.68 -10.09 3.24
CA LYS A 241 -20.34 -10.45 2.77
C LYS A 241 -19.70 -9.30 1.99
N GLY A 242 -18.40 -9.15 2.13
CA GLY A 242 -17.59 -8.17 1.41
C GLY A 242 -17.51 -6.84 2.16
N LYS A 243 -16.30 -6.48 2.58
CA LYS A 243 -16.02 -5.21 3.26
C LYS A 243 -14.80 -4.56 2.66
N ASN A 244 -14.79 -3.25 2.68
CA ASN A 244 -13.60 -2.48 2.36
C ASN A 244 -13.16 -1.70 3.60
N TRP A 245 -11.87 -1.74 3.91
CA TRP A 245 -11.28 -0.81 4.87
C TRP A 245 -11.01 0.46 4.09
N SER A 246 -11.80 1.50 4.32
CA SER A 246 -11.58 2.81 3.72
C SER A 246 -11.19 3.78 4.83
N PHE A 247 -10.04 4.41 4.70
CA PHE A 247 -9.47 5.23 5.76
C PHE A 247 -8.84 6.50 5.23
N ARG A 248 -8.77 7.48 6.12
CA ARG A 248 -7.99 8.71 5.97
C ARG A 248 -7.32 9.03 7.28
N GLY A 249 -6.18 9.71 7.23
CA GLY A 249 -5.48 10.09 8.44
C GLY A 249 -4.32 11.03 8.20
N LYS A 250 -3.73 11.42 9.32
CA LYS A 250 -2.51 12.20 9.38
C LYS A 250 -1.55 11.60 10.37
N ALA A 251 -0.26 11.64 10.07
CA ALA A 251 0.80 11.20 10.95
C ALA A 251 1.81 12.32 11.18
N ASP A 252 2.38 12.38 12.38
CA ASP A 252 3.50 13.24 12.75
C ASP A 252 4.71 12.34 12.99
N LEU A 253 5.65 12.38 12.06
CA LEU A 253 6.89 11.59 12.10
C LEU A 253 7.72 11.93 13.34
N ALA A 254 7.94 13.22 13.58
CA ALA A 254 8.78 13.71 14.66
C ALA A 254 8.26 13.31 16.05
N LYS A 255 6.94 13.21 16.21
CA LYS A 255 6.32 12.79 17.49
C LYS A 255 5.92 11.33 17.55
N ASN A 256 6.03 10.59 16.44
CA ASN A 256 5.52 9.23 16.31
C ASN A 256 4.05 9.12 16.75
N LEU A 257 3.21 9.98 16.19
CA LEU A 257 1.77 10.04 16.46
C LEU A 257 0.98 9.91 15.15
N ALA A 258 -0.22 9.35 15.21
CA ALA A 258 -1.15 9.41 14.09
C ALA A 258 -2.60 9.51 14.53
N VAL A 259 -3.44 10.04 13.64
CA VAL A 259 -4.90 10.10 13.81
C VAL A 259 -5.56 9.60 12.54
N THR A 260 -6.57 8.73 12.66
CA THR A 260 -7.32 8.23 11.52
C THR A 260 -8.83 8.28 11.72
N GLU A 261 -9.54 8.29 10.60
CA GLU A 261 -10.92 7.86 10.54
C GLU A 261 -10.99 6.62 9.65
N LEU A 262 -11.76 5.62 10.11
CA LEU A 262 -11.94 4.35 9.42
C LEU A 262 -13.43 4.09 9.18
N ALA A 263 -13.73 3.74 7.93
CA ALA A 263 -15.01 3.26 7.48
C ALA A 263 -14.90 1.80 7.00
N LEU A 264 -15.88 0.98 7.39
CA LEU A 264 -16.04 -0.38 6.89
C LEU A 264 -17.19 -0.42 5.88
N THR A 265 -16.89 -0.03 4.66
CA THR A 265 -17.89 0.08 3.61
C THR A 265 -18.21 -1.27 3.00
N ARG A 266 -19.36 -1.36 2.32
CA ARG A 266 -19.61 -2.46 1.39
C ARG A 266 -18.81 -2.25 0.12
N THR A 267 -18.43 -3.34 -0.54
CA THR A 267 -17.72 -3.31 -1.82
C THR A 267 -18.55 -2.63 -2.93
N GLU A 268 -19.88 -2.61 -2.83
CA GLU A 268 -20.76 -2.00 -3.85
C GLU A 268 -20.93 -0.47 -3.71
N LEU A 269 -20.30 0.17 -2.73
CA LEU A 269 -20.48 1.61 -2.49
C LEU A 269 -19.83 2.44 -3.62
N LYS A 270 -20.66 3.23 -4.33
CA LYS A 270 -20.29 3.92 -5.58
C LYS A 270 -19.82 5.37 -5.41
N ASN A 271 -19.81 5.90 -4.19
CA ASN A 271 -19.36 7.27 -3.92
C ASN A 271 -18.78 7.36 -2.50
N THR A 272 -18.18 8.50 -2.18
CA THR A 272 -17.55 8.79 -0.89
C THR A 272 -18.38 9.75 -0.03
N GLU A 273 -19.58 10.13 -0.48
CA GLU A 273 -20.45 11.06 0.24
C GLU A 273 -20.85 10.46 1.59
N ASN A 274 -20.55 11.18 2.67
CA ASN A 274 -20.79 10.74 4.06
C ASN A 274 -20.19 9.36 4.42
N MET A 275 -19.26 8.83 3.63
CA MET A 275 -18.69 7.49 3.85
C MET A 275 -18.16 7.30 5.27
N MET A 276 -17.39 8.27 5.77
CA MET A 276 -16.80 8.22 7.11
C MET A 276 -17.82 8.35 8.25
N VAL A 277 -19.07 8.72 7.93
CA VAL A 277 -20.17 8.84 8.90
C VAL A 277 -21.07 7.62 8.82
N ASP A 278 -21.48 7.23 7.61
CA ASP A 278 -22.45 6.17 7.40
C ASP A 278 -21.88 4.77 7.57
N PHE A 279 -20.58 4.62 7.31
CA PHE A 279 -19.86 3.37 7.45
C PHE A 279 -18.80 3.45 8.55
N ALA A 280 -18.90 4.44 9.45
CA ALA A 280 -18.06 4.52 10.64
C ALA A 280 -18.08 3.20 11.41
N LEU A 281 -16.92 2.79 11.93
CA LEU A 281 -16.72 1.50 12.59
C LEU A 281 -17.82 1.13 13.61
N LYS A 282 -18.09 2.03 14.59
CA LYS A 282 -19.17 1.86 15.58
C LYS A 282 -20.54 1.62 14.93
N LYS A 283 -20.89 2.39 13.90
CA LYS A 283 -22.20 2.30 13.22
C LYS A 283 -22.35 0.95 12.50
N VAL A 284 -21.30 0.50 11.82
CA VAL A 284 -21.31 -0.79 11.11
C VAL A 284 -21.41 -1.96 12.10
N ILE A 285 -20.59 -1.96 13.16
CA ILE A 285 -20.63 -3.01 14.19
C ILE A 285 -22.01 -3.09 14.85
N LEU A 286 -22.56 -1.96 15.29
CA LEU A 286 -23.88 -1.93 15.92
C LEU A 286 -24.98 -2.41 14.98
N GLN A 287 -24.95 -1.99 13.70
CA GLN A 287 -25.94 -2.42 12.72
C GLN A 287 -25.88 -3.93 12.49
N GLU A 288 -24.69 -4.51 12.34
CA GLU A 288 -24.56 -5.96 12.14
C GLU A 288 -24.96 -6.76 13.38
N LEU A 289 -24.63 -6.28 14.59
CA LEU A 289 -25.06 -6.93 15.83
C LEU A 289 -26.58 -6.91 15.99
N ARG A 290 -27.24 -5.79 15.62
CA ARG A 290 -28.70 -5.68 15.65
C ARG A 290 -29.34 -6.68 14.70
N ASN A 291 -28.82 -6.78 13.48
CA ASN A 291 -29.32 -7.72 12.48
C ASN A 291 -29.15 -9.18 12.90
N GLU A 292 -27.95 -9.56 13.34
CA GLU A 292 -27.61 -10.96 13.64
C GLU A 292 -28.33 -11.47 14.90
N TYR A 293 -28.44 -10.65 15.94
CA TYR A 293 -28.97 -11.06 17.26
C TYR A 293 -30.38 -10.55 17.56
N ASN A 294 -31.02 -9.85 16.63
CA ASN A 294 -32.36 -9.29 16.78
C ASN A 294 -32.49 -8.35 18.00
N TYR A 295 -31.51 -7.47 18.20
CA TYR A 295 -31.50 -6.47 19.28
C TYR A 295 -32.39 -5.25 18.99
N ASP A 296 -33.55 -5.46 18.38
CA ASP A 296 -34.53 -4.41 18.16
C ASP A 296 -35.02 -3.85 19.50
N GLY A 297 -34.93 -2.53 19.68
CA GLY A 297 -35.35 -1.83 20.90
C GLY A 297 -34.30 -1.74 22.02
N PHE A 298 -33.13 -2.38 21.89
CA PHE A 298 -32.00 -2.19 22.80
C PHE A 298 -31.26 -0.89 22.47
N SER A 299 -30.77 -0.19 23.49
CA SER A 299 -29.81 0.92 23.33
C SER A 299 -28.45 0.42 22.83
N ASP A 300 -27.64 1.33 22.27
CA ASP A 300 -26.30 0.98 21.80
C ASP A 300 -25.41 0.53 22.98
N GLU A 301 -25.54 1.19 24.14
CA GLU A 301 -24.79 0.85 25.35
C GLU A 301 -25.12 -0.56 25.85
N GLU A 302 -26.39 -0.97 25.81
CA GLU A 302 -26.81 -2.33 26.18
C GLU A 302 -26.21 -3.38 25.26
N ILE A 303 -26.20 -3.13 23.95
CA ILE A 303 -25.63 -4.05 22.95
C ILE A 303 -24.11 -4.20 23.15
N LEU A 304 -23.40 -3.08 23.32
CA LEU A 304 -21.95 -3.09 23.51
C LEU A 304 -21.56 -3.79 24.82
N ALA A 305 -22.31 -3.55 25.91
CA ALA A 305 -22.09 -4.22 27.19
C ALA A 305 -22.34 -5.74 27.11
N GLU A 306 -23.42 -6.17 26.46
CA GLU A 306 -23.76 -7.59 26.28
C GLU A 306 -22.71 -8.35 25.44
N LYS A 307 -22.09 -7.67 24.47
CA LYS A 307 -21.06 -8.26 23.58
C LYS A 307 -19.63 -8.03 24.05
N ASP A 308 -19.44 -7.40 25.21
CA ASP A 308 -18.13 -7.04 25.75
C ASP A 308 -17.27 -6.27 24.73
N ILE A 309 -17.88 -5.33 24.01
CA ILE A 309 -17.21 -4.52 23.00
C ILE A 309 -16.78 -3.20 23.64
N ASP A 310 -15.47 -2.97 23.65
CA ASP A 310 -14.88 -1.72 24.08
C ASP A 310 -15.26 -0.57 23.12
N ILE A 311 -16.09 0.36 23.62
CA ILE A 311 -16.52 1.55 22.88
C ILE A 311 -15.33 2.39 22.43
N LEU A 312 -14.28 2.49 23.26
CA LEU A 312 -13.09 3.24 22.93
C LEU A 312 -12.32 2.62 21.78
N ALA A 313 -12.58 1.36 21.40
CA ALA A 313 -11.93 0.70 20.28
C ALA A 313 -12.72 0.80 18.96
N ILE A 314 -13.88 1.46 18.95
CA ILE A 314 -14.76 1.53 17.77
C ILE A 314 -15.25 2.95 17.45
N GLU A 315 -14.98 3.93 18.31
CA GLU A 315 -15.27 5.34 18.01
C GLU A 315 -14.27 5.95 17.03
N SER A 316 -14.66 7.10 16.49
CA SER A 316 -13.89 7.85 15.49
C SER A 316 -13.78 9.31 15.95
N PRO A 317 -12.65 9.99 15.69
CA PRO A 317 -11.41 9.46 15.11
C PRO A 317 -10.65 8.55 16.08
N SER A 318 -9.69 7.80 15.57
CA SER A 318 -8.81 6.90 16.31
C SER A 318 -7.40 7.50 16.41
N TYR A 319 -6.80 7.46 17.59
CA TYR A 319 -5.48 8.04 17.89
C TYR A 319 -4.46 6.94 18.13
N PHE A 320 -3.25 7.14 17.63
CA PHE A 320 -2.16 6.19 17.66
C PHE A 320 -0.88 6.84 18.18
N ASN A 321 -0.14 6.11 19.00
CA ASN A 321 1.18 6.49 19.49
C ASN A 321 2.18 5.37 19.18
N SER A 322 3.41 5.45 19.69
CA SER A 322 4.46 4.45 19.46
C SER A 322 4.11 3.00 19.80
N GLU A 323 3.08 2.77 20.63
CA GLU A 323 2.58 1.43 21.00
C GLU A 323 1.43 0.94 20.10
N GLY A 324 1.02 1.75 19.12
CA GLY A 324 -0.10 1.50 18.22
C GLY A 324 -1.38 2.21 18.64
N PHE A 325 -2.52 1.53 18.56
CA PHE A 325 -3.81 2.10 18.91
C PHE A 325 -3.83 2.56 20.38
N TYR A 326 -4.06 3.85 20.60
CA TYR A 326 -4.05 4.47 21.93
C TYR A 326 -5.48 4.66 22.47
N THR A 327 -6.32 5.39 21.75
CA THR A 327 -7.71 5.68 22.13
C THR A 327 -8.52 6.13 20.91
N SER A 328 -9.81 6.40 21.07
CA SER A 328 -10.64 7.01 20.02
C SER A 328 -11.72 7.92 20.60
N GLY A 329 -12.39 8.66 19.71
CA GLY A 329 -13.53 9.50 20.04
C GLY A 329 -13.28 10.99 19.84
N LYS A 330 -14.30 11.78 20.19
CA LYS A 330 -14.34 13.23 19.91
C LYS A 330 -13.45 14.07 20.81
N ASP A 331 -13.09 13.54 21.98
CA ASP A 331 -12.18 14.18 22.92
C ASP A 331 -10.75 14.01 22.40
N VAL A 332 -10.22 15.08 21.82
CA VAL A 332 -8.90 15.10 21.18
C VAL A 332 -7.83 15.26 22.26
N PRO A 333 -6.89 14.31 22.42
CA PRO A 333 -5.75 14.52 23.30
C PRO A 333 -4.88 15.67 22.77
N ALA A 334 -4.34 16.49 23.67
CA ALA A 334 -3.76 17.80 23.32
C ALA A 334 -2.64 17.71 22.27
N GLU A 335 -1.87 16.63 22.30
CA GLU A 335 -0.75 16.34 21.42
C GLU A 335 -1.16 16.01 19.97
N TYR A 336 -2.44 15.75 19.70
CA TYR A 336 -2.97 15.42 18.36
C TYR A 336 -3.74 16.55 17.68
N ILE A 337 -3.89 17.70 18.33
CA ILE A 337 -4.75 18.80 17.83
C ILE A 337 -4.38 19.23 16.41
N HIS A 338 -3.08 19.23 16.08
CA HIS A 338 -2.58 19.62 14.76
C HIS A 338 -2.83 18.58 13.65
N LEU A 339 -3.28 17.37 13.99
CA LEU A 339 -3.52 16.27 13.04
C LEU A 339 -5.00 16.07 12.68
N ARG A 340 -5.92 16.89 13.20
CA ARG A 340 -7.37 16.59 13.20
C ARG A 340 -8.12 17.03 11.93
N ASP A 341 -7.52 17.83 11.07
CA ASP A 341 -8.22 18.37 9.89
C ASP A 341 -8.13 17.41 8.70
N PHE A 342 -9.19 16.65 8.42
CA PHE A 342 -9.24 15.71 7.29
C PHE A 342 -10.00 16.23 6.07
N ASN A 343 -10.32 17.54 5.99
CA ASN A 343 -11.27 18.06 5.00
C ASN A 343 -10.87 17.78 3.54
N ASN A 344 -9.57 17.68 3.26
CA ASN A 344 -9.04 17.43 1.91
C ASN A 344 -8.70 15.95 1.66
N LEU A 345 -8.95 15.08 2.64
CA LEU A 345 -8.64 13.65 2.54
C LEU A 345 -9.92 12.87 2.28
N ILE A 346 -10.08 12.45 1.03
CA ILE A 346 -11.22 11.68 0.55
C ILE A 346 -10.70 10.29 0.16
N PRO A 347 -11.10 9.21 0.86
CA PRO A 347 -10.71 7.86 0.49
C PRO A 347 -11.15 7.47 -0.93
N PHE A 348 -10.56 6.39 -1.45
CA PHE A 348 -10.93 5.88 -2.76
C PHE A 348 -12.35 5.29 -2.76
N ILE A 349 -13.02 5.32 -3.92
CA ILE A 349 -14.37 4.78 -4.07
C ILE A 349 -14.32 3.23 -4.00
N PRO A 350 -15.03 2.59 -3.06
CA PRO A 350 -14.98 1.13 -2.87
C PRO A 350 -15.35 0.33 -4.11
N PHE A 351 -16.35 0.78 -4.85
CA PHE A 351 -16.79 0.14 -6.08
C PHE A 351 -15.71 0.16 -7.18
N GLU A 352 -14.95 1.24 -7.30
CA GLU A 352 -13.84 1.33 -8.26
C GLU A 352 -12.68 0.43 -7.85
N LEU A 353 -12.46 0.26 -6.55
CA LEU A 353 -11.42 -0.63 -6.05
C LEU A 353 -11.73 -2.11 -6.31
N LYS A 354 -13.01 -2.49 -6.36
CA LYS A 354 -13.42 -3.86 -6.66
C LYS A 354 -12.91 -4.34 -8.01
N ASP A 355 -13.02 -3.48 -9.02
CA ASP A 355 -12.65 -3.76 -10.40
C ASP A 355 -11.28 -3.13 -10.77
N TYR A 356 -10.50 -2.74 -9.75
CA TYR A 356 -9.19 -2.12 -9.95
C TYR A 356 -8.19 -3.12 -10.52
N GLU A 357 -7.50 -2.69 -11.56
CA GLU A 357 -6.46 -3.47 -12.24
C GLU A 357 -5.22 -2.60 -12.40
N VAL A 358 -4.08 -3.16 -12.02
CA VAL A 358 -2.76 -2.67 -12.38
C VAL A 358 -2.33 -3.43 -13.62
N ALA A 359 -1.90 -2.71 -14.65
CA ALA A 359 -1.39 -3.27 -15.88
C ALA A 359 -0.10 -2.55 -16.29
N PHE A 360 0.75 -3.24 -17.03
CA PHE A 360 1.90 -2.61 -17.68
C PHE A 360 1.44 -1.58 -18.72
N ILE A 361 2.19 -0.49 -18.81
CA ILE A 361 1.97 0.56 -19.78
C ILE A 361 2.35 0.05 -21.17
N SER A 362 1.47 0.26 -22.14
CA SER A 362 1.77 0.03 -23.55
C SER A 362 2.08 1.36 -24.24
N PHE A 363 3.20 1.42 -24.95
CA PHE A 363 3.51 2.54 -25.82
C PHE A 363 2.85 2.27 -27.17
N VAL A 364 2.05 3.23 -27.65
CA VAL A 364 1.58 3.21 -29.04
C VAL A 364 2.76 3.67 -29.89
N GLU A 365 3.31 2.76 -30.70
CA GLU A 365 4.36 3.07 -31.68
C GLU A 365 3.93 4.06 -32.76
#